data_AF-A0A968E435-F1
#
_entry.id   AF-A0A968E435-F1
#
_cell.length_a   1.000
_cell.length_b   1.000
_cell.length_c   1.000
_cell.angle_alpha   90.00
_cell.angle_beta   90.00
_cell.angle_gamma   90.00
#
_symmetry.space_group_name_H-M   'P 1'
#
loop_
_entity.id
_entity.type
_entity.pdbx_description
1 polymer ?
#
loop_
_entity_poly.entity_id
_entity_poly.type
_entity_poly.pdbx_seq_one_letter_code
_entity_poly.pdbx_strand_id
1 'polypeptide(L)' 'MIQTLYQHQPGTIWIGTFQGLSKFDTSTENFTHYVPDADSPNTLPDHRIFSVLIDRHNHLWVGTANGLAKA' A
#
# COMPACT_ATOMS: atom_id res chain seq x y z
N MET A 1 -3.83 -13.45 2.50
CA MET A 1 -2.45 -13.66 2.99
C MET A 1 -1.73 -12.32 3.04
N ILE A 2 -1.07 -12.00 4.15
CA ILE A 2 -0.24 -10.80 4.30
C ILE A 2 1.15 -11.11 3.74
N GLN A 3 1.71 -10.19 2.95
CA GLN A 3 3.05 -10.32 2.35
C GLN A 3 4.05 -9.36 2.99
N THR A 4 3.59 -8.16 3.38
CA THR A 4 4.46 -7.15 3.96
C THR A 4 3.70 -6.28 4.95
N LEU A 5 4.41 -5.81 5.97
CA LEU A 5 4.00 -4.80 6.92
C LEU A 5 5.08 -3.73 6.93
N TYR A 6 4.68 -2.47 6.78
CA TYR A 6 5.61 -1.36 6.77
C TYR A 6 5.07 -0.18 7.58
N GLN A 7 5.85 0.27 8.55
CA GLN A 7 5.55 1.44 9.36
C GLN A 7 6.72 2.41 9.24
N HIS A 8 6.46 3.59 8.69
CA HIS A 8 7.45 4.66 8.60
C HIS A 8 7.50 5.50 9.89
N GLN A 9 6.32 5.83 10.43
CA GLN A 9 6.13 6.63 11.65
C GLN A 9 4.99 6.04 12.50
N PRO A 10 4.96 6.30 13.82
CA PRO A 10 3.82 5.96 14.65
C PRO A 10 2.52 6.52 14.07
N GLY A 11 1.41 5.79 14.22
CA GLY A 11 0.09 6.24 13.75
C GLY A 11 -0.38 5.58 12.46
N THR A 12 0.50 5.08 11.60
CA THR A 12 0.10 4.44 10.34
C THR A 12 0.91 3.17 10.06
N ILE A 13 0.21 2.09 9.73
CA ILE A 13 0.81 0.84 9.26
C ILE A 13 0.28 0.55 7.86
N TRP A 14 1.19 0.35 6.91
CA TRP A 14 0.87 -0.14 5.57
C TRP A 14 0.98 -1.65 5.54
N ILE A 15 0.01 -2.31 4.90
CA ILE A 15 -0.13 -3.75 4.87
C ILE A 15 -0.33 -4.18 3.43
N GLY A 16 0.70 -4.81 2.85
CA GLY A 16 0.60 -5.40 1.53
C GLY A 16 0.03 -6.81 1.61
N THR A 17 -0.99 -7.10 0.81
CA THR A 17 -1.65 -8.40 0.75
C THR A 17 -1.71 -8.90 -0.68
N PHE A 18 -2.18 -10.14 -0.87
CA PHE A 18 -2.52 -10.63 -2.21
C PHE A 18 -3.78 -10.03 -2.82
N GLN A 19 -4.51 -9.14 -2.12
CA GLN A 19 -5.78 -8.57 -2.60
C GLN A 19 -5.80 -7.04 -2.55
N GLY A 20 -4.65 -6.42 -2.38
CA GLY A 20 -4.49 -4.97 -2.37
C GLY A 20 -3.60 -4.49 -1.24
N LEU A 21 -3.55 -3.17 -1.11
CA LEU A 21 -2.84 -2.47 -0.07
C LEU A 21 -3.84 -1.96 0.97
N SER A 22 -3.56 -2.16 2.25
CA SER A 22 -4.35 -1.59 3.33
C SER A 22 -3.51 -0.60 4.14
N LYS A 23 -4.09 0.55 4.48
CA LYS A 23 -3.55 1.50 5.44
C LYS A 23 -4.35 1.36 6.73
N PHE A 24 -3.67 1.01 7.81
CA PHE A 24 -4.24 0.96 9.16
C PHE A 24 -3.84 2.22 9.92
N ASP A 25 -4.84 2.98 10.37
CA ASP A 25 -4.65 4.09 11.30
C ASP A 25 -4.74 3.56 12.74
N THR A 26 -3.62 3.61 13.47
CA THR A 26 -3.55 3.03 14.81
C THR A 26 -4.27 3.87 15.87
N SER A 27 -4.62 5.12 15.54
CA SER A 27 -5.32 6.03 16.47
C SER A 27 -6.83 5.83 16.43
N THR A 28 -7.38 5.58 15.23
CA THR A 28 -8.81 5.36 15.03
C THR A 28 -9.18 3.88 14.85
N GLU A 29 -8.18 2.99 14.79
CA GLU A 29 -8.33 1.56 14.50
C GLU A 29 -9.07 1.26 13.18
N ASN A 30 -8.92 2.15 12.18
CA ASN A 30 -9.61 2.03 10.91
C ASN A 30 -8.68 1.55 9.80
N PHE A 31 -9.24 0.79 8.87
CA PHE A 31 -8.58 0.38 7.64
C PHE A 31 -9.10 1.16 6.45
N THR A 32 -8.19 1.65 5.61
CA THR A 32 -8.48 2.12 4.26
C THR A 32 -7.88 1.13 3.27
N HIS A 33 -8.68 0.62 2.34
CA HIS A 33 -8.24 -0.35 1.35
C HIS A 33 -8.04 0.31 0.00
N TYR A 34 -6.92 0.00 -0.64
CA TYR A 34 -6.55 0.44 -1.98
C TYR A 34 -6.44 -0.80 -2.87
N VAL A 35 -7.22 -0.81 -3.94
CA VAL A 35 -7.22 -1.87 -4.96
C VAL A 35 -6.98 -1.25 -6.33
N PRO A 36 -6.47 -2.01 -7.31
CA PRO A 36 -6.42 -1.58 -8.71
C PRO A 36 -7.81 -1.19 -9.21
N ASP A 37 -7.86 -0.11 -9.99
CA ASP A 37 -9.05 0.32 -10.72
C ASP A 37 -8.67 0.48 -12.19
N ALA A 38 -9.31 -0.30 -13.06
CA ALA A 38 -9.03 -0.30 -14.49
C ALA A 38 -9.43 1.02 -15.17
N ASP A 39 -10.38 1.75 -14.60
CA ASP A 39 -10.88 3.01 -15.15
C ASP A 39 -10.11 4.23 -14.63
N SER A 40 -9.21 4.02 -13.66
CA SER A 40 -8.40 5.07 -13.05
C SER A 40 -6.89 4.76 -13.17
N PRO A 41 -6.18 5.41 -14.11
CA PRO A 41 -4.76 5.12 -14.38
C PRO A 41 -3.82 5.51 -13.22
N ASN A 42 -4.32 6.19 -12.20
CA ASN A 42 -3.57 6.61 -11.01
C ASN A 42 -3.74 5.64 -9.83
N THR A 43 -4.09 4.38 -10.09
CA THR A 43 -4.24 3.33 -9.05
C THR A 43 -3.10 2.30 -9.08
N LEU A 44 -3.21 1.27 -8.24
CA LEU A 44 -2.21 0.20 -8.15
C LEU A 44 -2.16 -0.62 -9.46
N PRO A 45 -0.97 -0.91 -10.02
CA PRO A 45 -0.86 -1.73 -11.24
C PRO A 45 -1.32 -3.19 -11.09
N ASP A 46 -1.27 -3.75 -9.88
CA ASP A 46 -1.73 -5.12 -9.57
C ASP A 46 -2.16 -5.17 -8.09
N HIS A 47 -3.07 -6.09 -7.77
CA HIS A 47 -3.62 -6.28 -6.43
C HIS A 47 -2.68 -7.08 -5.51
N ARG A 48 -1.71 -7.80 -6.06
CA ARG A 48 -0.72 -8.56 -5.29
C ARG A 48 0.43 -7.65 -4.91
N ILE A 49 0.48 -7.29 -3.63
CA ILE A 49 1.46 -6.36 -3.07
C ILE A 49 2.56 -7.15 -2.37
N PHE A 50 3.82 -6.92 -2.77
CA PHE A 50 4.98 -7.62 -2.21
C PHE A 50 5.86 -6.71 -1.35
N SER A 51 5.89 -5.41 -1.63
CA SER A 51 6.71 -4.47 -0.88
C SER A 51 6.05 -3.10 -0.78
N VAL A 52 6.28 -2.43 0.34
CA VAL A 52 5.84 -1.07 0.60
C VAL A 52 6.99 -0.31 1.25
N LEU A 53 7.22 0.92 0.79
CA LEU A 53 8.27 1.79 1.31
C LEU A 53 7.79 3.24 1.25
N ILE A 54 8.11 4.05 2.26
CA ILE A 54 8.03 5.50 2.18
C ILE A 54 9.44 6.04 2.04
N ASP A 55 9.69 6.85 1.02
CA ASP A 55 10.99 7.48 0.80
C ASP A 55 11.20 8.73 1.68
N ARG A 56 12.39 9.32 1.62
CA ARG A 56 12.75 10.50 2.42
C ARG A 56 11.97 11.77 2.05
N HIS A 57 11.28 11.78 0.91
CA HIS A 57 10.42 12.86 0.46
C HIS A 57 8.94 12.56 0.74
N ASN A 58 8.64 11.56 1.58
CA ASN A 58 7.30 11.10 1.92
C ASN A 58 6.49 10.52 0.75
N HIS A 59 7.12 10.10 -0.36
CA HIS A 59 6.39 9.35 -1.39
C HIS A 59 6.21 7.90 -0.97
N LEU A 60 5.02 7.38 -1.24
CA LEU A 60 4.70 5.97 -1.05
C LEU A 60 5.07 5.19 -2.31
N TRP A 61 5.93 4.20 -2.16
CA TRP A 61 6.32 3.25 -3.18
C TRP A 61 5.70 1.89 -2.88
N VAL A 62 5.04 1.30 -3.87
CA VAL A 62 4.35 0.01 -3.75
C VAL A 62 4.80 -0.92 -4.86
N GLY A 63 5.58 -1.95 -4.51
CA GLY A 63 5.98 -3.00 -5.45
C GLY A 63 4.87 -4.04 -5.57
N THR A 64 4.30 -4.16 -6.77
CA THR A 64 3.23 -5.10 -7.10
C THR A 64 3.76 -6.22 -7.98
N ALA A 65 2.95 -7.25 -8.23
CA ALA A 65 3.33 -8.32 -9.15
C ALA A 65 3.57 -7.84 -10.60
N ASN A 66 2.90 -6.76 -11.03
CA ASN A 66 3.02 -6.20 -12.37
C ASN A 66 3.52 -4.75 -12.35
N GLY A 67 4.59 -4.48 -11.60
CA GLY A 67 5.31 -3.21 -11.66
C GLY A 67 5.37 -2.44 -10.34
N LEU A 68 5.51 -1.12 -10.44
CA LEU A 68 5.76 -0.23 -9.33
C LEU A 68 4.75 0.92 -9.35
N ALA A 69 4.06 1.15 -8.23
CA ALA A 69 3.24 2.34 -8.02
C ALA A 69 4.01 3.37 -7.19
N LYS A 70 3.79 4.65 -7.50
CA LYS A 70 4.26 5.78 -6.71
C LYS A 70 3.08 6.72 -6.44
N ALA A 71 2.87 7.08 -5.18
CA ALA A 71 1.89 8.08 -4.76
C ALA A 71 2.56 9.17 -3.91
#